data_AF-A0A0J7LX17-F1
#
_entry.id   AF-A0A0J7LX17-F1
#
_cell.length_a   1.000
_cell.length_b   1.000
_cell.length_c   1.000
_cell.angle_alpha   90.00
_cell.angle_beta   90.00
_cell.angle_gamma   90.00
#
_symmetry.space_group_name_H-M   'P 1'
#
loop_
_entity.id
_entity.type
_entity.pdbx_description
1 polymer ?
#
loop_
_entity_poly.entity_id
_entity_poly.type
_entity_poly.pdbx_seq_one_letter_code
_entity_poly.pdbx_strand_id
1 'polypeptide(L)'
;MNSLLNVAHKGLDRVTDQEVVKAALEVWYQGYVPTLSGLPLEERRLAGYLVDRLSRFNCLSAEQKKELQTVASEAKANLPERLSRERVDGLAQSWGLDHDLRPFMKALLPFQTRHYKRGLDKTAA
;
A
#
# COMPACT_ATOMS: atom_id res chain seq x y z
N MET A 1 -3.68 4.98 15.13
CA MET A 1 -4.09 4.59 13.76
C MET A 1 -2.82 4.30 12.97
N ASN A 2 -2.73 3.14 12.31
CA ASN A 2 -1.53 2.73 11.55
C ASN A 2 -1.30 3.62 10.33
N SER A 3 -0.06 3.76 9.85
CA SER A 3 0.27 4.81 8.87
C SER A 3 -0.41 4.57 7.52
N LEU A 4 -0.56 3.31 7.08
CA LEU A 4 -1.30 2.96 5.86
C LEU A 4 -2.78 3.38 5.94
N LEU A 5 -3.44 3.11 7.07
CA LEU A 5 -4.85 3.49 7.26
C LEU A 5 -5.01 5.02 7.34
N ASN A 6 -4.02 5.72 7.92
CA ASN A 6 -3.99 7.18 7.89
C ASN A 6 -3.84 7.75 6.47
N VAL A 7 -3.01 7.14 5.63
CA VAL A 7 -2.92 7.50 4.20
C VAL A 7 -4.25 7.26 3.50
N ALA A 8 -4.90 6.12 3.75
CA ALA A 8 -6.18 5.78 3.16
C ALA A 8 -7.31 6.75 3.56
N HIS A 9 -7.32 7.16 4.82
CA HIS A 9 -8.27 8.14 5.34
C HIS A 9 -8.07 9.55 4.74
N LYS A 10 -6.81 9.97 4.58
CA LYS A 10 -6.49 11.30 4.05
C LYS A 10 -6.68 11.42 2.53
N GLY A 11 -6.44 10.35 1.79
CA GLY A 11 -6.39 10.38 0.32
C GLY A 11 -4.99 10.68 -0.22
N LEU A 12 -4.68 10.13 -1.39
CA LEU A 12 -3.37 10.32 -2.05
C LEU A 12 -3.16 11.75 -2.58
N ASP A 13 -4.20 12.55 -2.69
CA ASP A 13 -4.16 13.97 -3.07
C ASP A 13 -3.67 14.89 -1.92
N ARG A 14 -3.69 14.41 -0.68
CA ARG A 14 -3.43 15.23 0.53
C ARG A 14 -2.25 14.79 1.37
N VAL A 15 -1.71 13.60 1.12
CA VAL A 15 -0.60 13.04 1.88
C VAL A 15 0.75 13.48 1.32
N THR A 16 1.72 13.55 2.21
CA THR A 16 3.12 13.81 1.87
C THR A 16 3.87 12.54 1.47
N ASP A 17 5.00 12.71 0.78
CA ASP A 17 5.96 11.62 0.50
C ASP A 17 6.35 10.86 1.77
N GLN A 18 6.57 11.58 2.88
CA GLN A 18 6.99 10.99 4.16
C GLN A 18 5.91 10.07 4.74
N GLU A 19 4.64 10.43 4.62
CA GLU A 19 3.52 9.60 5.10
C GLU A 19 3.40 8.30 4.29
N VAL A 20 3.54 8.40 2.96
CA VAL A 20 3.51 7.24 2.07
C VAL A 20 4.71 6.33 2.31
N VAL A 21 5.91 6.90 2.47
CA VAL A 21 7.13 6.14 2.80
C VAL A 21 6.97 5.43 4.15
N LYS A 22 6.46 6.12 5.17
CA LYS A 22 6.23 5.51 6.49
C LYS A 22 5.28 4.32 6.41
N ALA A 23 4.15 4.47 5.71
CA ALA A 23 3.21 3.38 5.49
C ALA A 23 3.86 2.19 4.76
N ALA A 24 4.68 2.46 3.74
CA ALA A 24 5.36 1.40 3.00
C ALA A 24 6.40 0.66 3.86
N LEU A 25 7.15 1.37 4.71
CA LEU A 25 8.14 0.77 5.61
C LEU A 25 7.49 -0.13 6.67
N GLU A 26 6.35 0.27 7.22
CA GLU A 26 5.57 -0.57 8.15
C GLU A 26 5.19 -1.90 7.48
N VAL A 27 4.68 -1.85 6.25
CA VAL A 27 4.29 -3.05 5.47
C VAL A 27 5.52 -3.90 5.09
N TRP A 28 6.59 -3.29 4.57
CA TRP A 28 7.72 -4.04 4.03
C TRP A 28 8.64 -4.64 5.09
N TYR A 29 8.81 -3.95 6.22
CA TYR A 29 9.89 -4.27 7.16
C TYR A 29 9.43 -4.47 8.61
N GLN A 30 8.22 -4.05 8.96
CA GLN A 30 7.69 -4.23 10.32
C GLN A 30 6.62 -5.31 10.42
N GLY A 31 6.36 -6.04 9.31
CA GLY A 31 5.37 -7.12 9.28
C GLY A 31 3.93 -6.62 9.44
N TYR A 32 3.67 -5.35 9.13
CA TYR A 32 2.33 -4.80 9.29
C TYR A 32 1.37 -5.34 8.24
N VAL A 33 0.27 -5.94 8.70
CA VAL A 33 -0.84 -6.45 7.88
C VAL A 33 -2.13 -5.76 8.34
N PRO A 34 -2.78 -4.93 7.50
CA PRO A 34 -3.94 -4.16 7.92
C PRO A 34 -5.23 -4.98 7.90
N THR A 35 -6.12 -4.72 8.85
CA THR A 35 -7.53 -5.13 8.78
C THR A 35 -8.33 -4.09 7.99
N LEU A 36 -8.95 -4.50 6.88
CA LEU A 36 -9.69 -3.60 5.98
C LEU A 36 -11.22 -3.69 6.15
N SER A 37 -11.71 -4.65 6.94
CA SER A 37 -13.13 -4.79 7.24
C SER A 37 -13.63 -3.62 8.10
N GLY A 38 -14.85 -3.15 7.83
CA GLY A 38 -15.46 -2.03 8.55
C GLY A 38 -14.99 -0.63 8.14
N LEU A 39 -14.00 -0.52 7.24
CA LEU A 39 -13.60 0.78 6.68
C LEU A 39 -14.71 1.37 5.78
N PRO A 40 -14.87 2.71 5.76
CA PRO A 40 -15.68 3.39 4.75
C PRO A 40 -15.27 2.98 3.34
N LEU A 41 -16.22 2.98 2.40
CA LEU A 41 -16.01 2.44 1.05
C LEU A 41 -14.76 3.00 0.35
N GLU A 42 -14.59 4.32 0.34
CA GLU A 42 -13.46 4.98 -0.33
C GLU A 42 -12.14 4.68 0.37
N GLU A 43 -12.12 4.67 1.70
CA GLU A 43 -10.94 4.29 2.48
C GLU A 43 -10.55 2.83 2.22
N ARG A 44 -11.54 1.93 2.12
CA ARG A 44 -11.32 0.52 1.80
C ARG A 44 -10.73 0.34 0.41
N ARG A 45 -11.18 1.11 -0.60
CA ARG A 45 -10.58 1.10 -1.95
C ARG A 45 -9.11 1.50 -1.89
N LEU A 46 -8.82 2.62 -1.22
CA LEU A 46 -7.47 3.14 -1.18
C LEU A 46 -6.55 2.25 -0.34
N ALA A 47 -6.97 1.83 0.85
CA ALA A 47 -6.20 0.91 1.69
C ALA A 47 -5.94 -0.42 0.97
N GLY A 48 -6.95 -1.00 0.30
CA GLY A 48 -6.81 -2.22 -0.47
C GLY A 48 -5.84 -2.07 -1.66
N TYR A 49 -5.93 -0.97 -2.41
CA TYR A 49 -4.96 -0.63 -3.45
C TYR A 49 -3.53 -0.52 -2.90
N LEU A 50 -3.33 0.15 -1.76
CA LEU A 50 -2.01 0.30 -1.15
C LEU A 50 -1.44 -1.06 -0.76
N VAL A 51 -2.23 -1.93 -0.13
CA VAL A 51 -1.82 -3.29 0.22
C VAL A 51 -1.45 -4.09 -1.02
N ASP A 52 -2.32 -4.11 -2.02
CA ASP A 52 -2.10 -4.81 -3.29
C ASP A 52 -0.81 -4.32 -3.97
N ARG A 53 -0.65 -3.00 -4.10
CA ARG A 53 0.51 -2.39 -4.75
C ARG A 53 1.80 -2.65 -3.98
N LEU A 54 1.81 -2.46 -2.66
CA LEU A 54 2.99 -2.65 -1.81
C LEU A 54 3.41 -4.13 -1.72
N SER A 55 2.47 -5.07 -1.83
CA SER A 55 2.76 -6.52 -1.85
C SER A 55 3.56 -6.96 -3.09
N ARG A 56 3.54 -6.17 -4.18
CA ARG A 56 4.18 -6.53 -5.45
C ARG A 56 5.68 -6.24 -5.49
N PHE A 57 6.23 -5.54 -4.49
CA PHE A 57 7.66 -5.23 -4.43
C PHE A 57 8.51 -6.42 -3.98
N ASN A 58 9.77 -6.46 -4.39
CA ASN A 58 10.67 -7.60 -4.19
C ASN A 58 11.39 -7.64 -2.83
N CYS A 59 11.09 -6.67 -1.95
CA CYS A 59 11.61 -6.60 -0.58
C CYS A 59 10.88 -7.51 0.42
N LEU A 60 9.68 -8.00 0.10
CA LEU A 60 8.88 -8.91 0.92
C LEU A 60 9.24 -10.39 0.70
N SER A 61 9.06 -11.22 1.74
CA SER A 61 9.11 -12.69 1.62
C SER A 61 7.88 -13.24 0.89
N ALA A 62 7.93 -14.50 0.44
CA ALA A 62 6.81 -15.13 -0.25
C ALA A 62 5.56 -15.22 0.66
N GLU A 63 5.77 -15.52 1.94
CA GLU A 63 4.74 -15.62 2.97
C GLU A 63 4.05 -14.27 3.19
N GLN A 64 4.85 -13.20 3.39
CA GLN A 64 4.31 -11.86 3.58
C GLN A 64 3.54 -11.37 2.34
N LYS A 65 4.04 -11.67 1.13
CA LYS A 65 3.34 -11.35 -0.12
C LYS A 65 1.98 -12.05 -0.17
N LYS A 66 1.96 -13.34 0.13
CA LYS A 66 0.72 -14.14 0.12
C LYS A 66 -0.30 -13.58 1.10
N GLU A 67 0.12 -13.27 2.32
CA GLU A 67 -0.76 -12.72 3.36
C GLU A 67 -1.38 -11.37 2.95
N LEU A 68 -0.56 -10.42 2.48
CA LEU A 68 -1.05 -9.12 2.00
C LEU A 68 -1.97 -9.27 0.78
N GLN A 69 -1.66 -10.18 -0.14
CA GLN A 69 -2.49 -10.44 -1.31
C GLN A 69 -3.84 -11.06 -0.96
N THR A 70 -3.91 -11.91 0.08
CA THR A 70 -5.18 -12.41 0.62
C THR A 70 -6.02 -11.25 1.15
N VAL A 71 -5.44 -10.38 1.97
CA VAL A 71 -6.13 -9.19 2.51
C VAL A 71 -6.67 -8.29 1.40
N ALA A 72 -5.85 -8.01 0.37
CA ALA A 72 -6.27 -7.23 -0.79
C ALA A 72 -7.41 -7.92 -1.56
N SER A 73 -7.33 -9.24 -1.77
CA SER A 73 -8.34 -9.99 -2.51
C SER A 73 -9.69 -10.01 -1.79
N GLU A 74 -9.68 -10.25 -0.47
CA GLU A 74 -10.89 -10.22 0.37
C GLU A 74 -11.54 -8.85 0.39
N ALA A 75 -10.74 -7.78 0.50
CA ALA A 75 -11.24 -6.42 0.45
C ALA A 75 -11.86 -6.09 -0.92
N LYS A 76 -11.31 -6.65 -2.00
CA LYS A 76 -11.78 -6.42 -3.37
C LYS A 76 -13.07 -7.16 -3.71
N ALA A 77 -13.28 -8.36 -3.17
CA ALA A 77 -14.40 -9.24 -3.51
C ALA A 77 -15.79 -8.58 -3.36
N ASN A 78 -15.94 -7.63 -2.44
CA ASN A 78 -17.20 -6.95 -2.14
C ASN A 78 -17.15 -5.44 -2.46
N LEU A 79 -16.26 -5.01 -3.35
CA LEU A 79 -16.24 -3.63 -3.83
C LEU A 79 -17.20 -3.46 -5.00
N PRO A 80 -18.12 -2.48 -4.94
CA PRO A 80 -18.87 -2.06 -6.12
C PRO A 80 -17.91 -1.70 -7.25
N GLU A 81 -18.28 -1.97 -8.49
CA GLU A 81 -17.50 -1.52 -9.63
C GLU A 81 -17.54 0.01 -9.73
N ARG A 82 -16.39 0.61 -10.04
CA ARG A 82 -16.26 2.05 -10.29
C ARG A 82 -15.21 2.26 -11.34
N LEU A 83 -15.57 2.96 -12.41
CA LEU A 83 -14.61 3.43 -13.41
C LEU A 83 -13.89 4.68 -12.88
N SER A 84 -12.56 4.68 -13.01
CA SER A 84 -11.75 5.87 -12.75
C SER A 84 -12.10 6.97 -13.76
N ARG A 85 -12.08 8.22 -13.29
CA ARG A 85 -12.25 9.42 -14.12
C ARG A 85 -10.92 10.05 -14.51
N GLU A 86 -9.83 9.57 -13.91
CA GLU A 86 -8.50 10.13 -14.07
C GLU A 86 -7.56 9.14 -14.77
N ARG A 87 -6.46 9.66 -15.33
CA ARG A 87 -5.45 8.82 -15.97
C ARG A 87 -4.52 8.20 -14.92
N VAL A 88 -4.96 7.13 -14.27
CA VAL A 88 -4.17 6.37 -13.28
C VAL A 88 -3.61 5.04 -13.80
N ASP A 89 -2.69 4.42 -13.05
CA ASP A 89 -2.16 3.09 -13.34
C ASP A 89 -3.27 2.02 -13.31
N GLY A 90 -3.08 0.93 -14.06
CA GLY A 90 -4.12 -0.09 -14.22
C GLY A 90 -4.52 -0.78 -12.91
N LEU A 91 -3.65 -0.81 -11.90
CA LEU A 91 -3.99 -1.36 -10.59
C LEU A 91 -4.95 -0.42 -9.87
N ALA A 92 -4.64 0.88 -9.83
CA ALA A 92 -5.53 1.91 -9.26
C ALA A 92 -6.89 1.94 -9.97
N GLN A 93 -6.91 1.82 -11.29
CA GLN A 93 -8.17 1.70 -12.06
C GLN A 93 -8.99 0.49 -11.60
N SER A 94 -8.36 -0.67 -11.43
CA SER A 94 -9.04 -1.89 -10.98
C SER A 94 -9.57 -1.82 -9.54
N TRP A 95 -9.14 -0.83 -8.77
CA TRP A 95 -9.65 -0.51 -7.43
C TRP A 95 -10.67 0.64 -7.45
N GLY A 96 -10.92 1.24 -8.61
CA GLY A 96 -11.86 2.35 -8.80
C GLY A 96 -11.35 3.68 -8.23
N LEU A 97 -10.04 3.91 -8.27
CA LEU A 97 -9.40 5.11 -7.72
C LEU A 97 -9.11 6.14 -8.82
N ASP A 98 -9.06 7.41 -8.42
CA ASP A 98 -8.67 8.55 -9.28
C ASP A 98 -7.23 9.05 -8.99
N HIS A 99 -6.57 8.45 -8.00
CA HIS A 99 -5.17 8.72 -7.65
C HIS A 99 -4.40 7.41 -7.51
N ASP A 100 -3.09 7.45 -7.73
CA ASP A 100 -2.20 6.30 -7.61
C ASP A 100 -0.84 6.68 -7.01
N LEU A 101 0.03 5.69 -6.83
CA LEU A 101 1.34 5.89 -6.21
C LEU A 101 2.40 6.50 -7.13
N ARG A 102 2.13 6.78 -8.42
CA ARG A 102 3.15 7.30 -9.35
C ARG A 102 3.86 8.55 -8.83
N PRO A 103 3.18 9.57 -8.24
CA PRO A 103 3.87 10.75 -7.69
C PRO A 103 4.88 10.42 -6.60
N PHE A 104 4.61 9.39 -5.80
CA PHE A 104 5.39 8.99 -4.64
C PHE A 104 6.52 8.00 -4.97
N MET A 105 6.55 7.47 -6.20
CA MET A 105 7.49 6.41 -6.57
C MET A 105 8.94 6.83 -6.36
N LYS A 106 9.29 8.09 -6.64
CA LYS A 106 10.66 8.60 -6.43
C LYS A 106 11.09 8.53 -4.97
N ALA A 107 10.19 8.85 -4.04
CA ALA A 107 10.44 8.76 -2.61
C ALA A 107 10.50 7.31 -2.11
N LEU A 108 9.76 6.40 -2.75
CA LEU A 108 9.73 4.98 -2.38
C LEU A 108 10.93 4.18 -2.91
N LEU A 109 11.50 4.57 -4.06
CA LEU A 109 12.57 3.83 -4.75
C LEU A 109 13.72 3.35 -3.84
N PRO A 110 14.29 4.16 -2.92
CA PRO A 110 15.41 3.74 -2.08
C PRO A 110 15.09 2.53 -1.19
N PHE A 111 13.82 2.39 -0.81
CA PHE A 111 13.33 1.42 0.16
C PHE A 111 12.79 0.14 -0.49
N GLN A 112 12.79 0.03 -1.82
CA GLN A 112 12.24 -1.13 -2.53
C GLN A 112 13.24 -2.27 -2.69
N THR A 113 14.38 -2.22 -1.98
CA THR A 113 15.51 -3.13 -2.19
C THR A 113 15.68 -4.11 -1.03
N ARG A 114 16.16 -5.32 -1.34
CA ARG A 114 16.61 -6.27 -0.31
C ARG A 114 17.85 -5.77 0.44
N HIS A 115 18.63 -4.87 -0.16
CA HIS A 115 19.80 -4.26 0.47
C HIS A 115 19.42 -3.36 1.65
N TYR A 116 18.32 -2.62 1.53
CA TYR A 116 17.81 -1.81 2.64
C TYR A 116 17.47 -2.66 3.88
N LYS A 117 16.83 -3.83 3.68
CA LYS A 117 16.57 -4.79 4.76
C LYS A 117 17.84 -5.20 5.51
N ARG A 118 18.89 -5.55 4.76
CA ARG A 118 20.19 -5.92 5.34
C ARG A 118 20.88 -4.78 6.09
N GLY A 119 20.57 -3.52 5.73
CA GLY A 119 21.03 -2.35 6.48
C GLY A 119 20.36 -2.25 7.85
N LEU A 120 19.05 -2.48 7.92
CA LEU A 120 18.30 -2.49 9.19
C LEU A 120 18.80 -3.58 10.14
N ASP A 121 19.00 -4.80 9.64
CA ASP A 121 19.44 -5.94 10.46
C ASP A 121 20.82 -5.71 11.10
N LYS A 122 21.69 -4.91 10.46
CA LYS A 122 23.02 -4.55 10.98
C LYS A 122 23.00 -3.47 12.05
N THR A 123 21.95 -2.66 12.12
CA THR A 123 21.78 -1.62 13.15
C THR A 123 21.04 -2.13 14.37
N ALA A 124 20.31 -3.24 14.23
CA ALA A 124 19.57 -3.90 15.32
C ALA A 124 20.37 -5.00 16.05
N ALA A 125 21.59 -5.31 15.58
CA ALA A 125 22.53 -6.26 16.18
C ALA A 125 23.63 -5.51 16.94
#